data_AF-A0A072NSU1-F1
#
_entry.id   AF-A0A072NSU1-F1
#
_cell.length_a   1.000
_cell.length_b   1.000
_cell.length_c   1.000
_cell.angle_alpha   90.00
_cell.angle_beta   90.00
_cell.angle_gamma   90.00
#
_symmetry.space_group_name_H-M   'P 1'
#
loop_
_entity.id
_entity.type
_entity.pdbx_description
1 polymer ?
#
loop_
_entity_poly.entity_id
_entity_poly.type
_entity_poly.pdbx_seq_one_letter_code
_entity_poly.pdbx_strand_id
1 'polypeptide(L)' 'MNTYNKRELASLLGITKQTLERWTNELGLPCKRRGSLRMVYFEEEQVMQWMKQRTKLIKGGY' A
#
# COMPACT_ATOMS: atom_id res chain seq x y z
N MET A 1 -2.63 7.82 14.31
CA MET A 1 -2.01 7.10 13.18
C MET A 1 -2.85 5.85 12.91
N ASN A 2 -3.64 5.85 11.84
CA ASN A 2 -4.42 4.68 11.45
C ASN A 2 -3.52 3.69 10.70
N THR A 3 -3.46 2.46 11.20
CA THR A 3 -2.76 1.35 10.56
C THR A 3 -3.78 0.33 10.10
N TYR A 4 -3.68 -0.10 8.85
CA TYR A 4 -4.59 -1.06 8.24
C TYR A 4 -3.85 -2.33 7.87
N ASN A 5 -4.54 -3.48 7.97
CA ASN A 5 -4.03 -4.72 7.39
C ASN A 5 -4.28 -4.75 5.87
N LYS A 6 -3.73 -5.76 5.17
CA LYS A 6 -3.91 -5.93 3.71
C LYS A 6 -5.38 -5.88 3.26
N ARG A 7 -6.30 -6.47 4.03
CA ARG A 7 -7.72 -6.57 3.66
C ARG A 7 -8.43 -5.23 3.81
N GLU A 8 -8.20 -4.56 4.93
CA GLU A 8 -8.77 -3.24 5.21
C GLU A 8 -8.24 -2.19 4.23
N LEU A 9 -6.93 -2.17 4.01
CA LEU A 9 -6.33 -1.22 3.08
C LEU A 9 -6.83 -1.45 1.64
N ALA A 10 -6.92 -2.70 1.21
CA ALA A 10 -7.48 -3.03 -0.11
C ALA A 10 -8.92 -2.52 -0.26
N SER A 11 -9.75 -2.72 0.77
CA SER A 11 -11.14 -2.24 0.79
C SER A 11 -11.22 -0.71 0.79
N LEU A 12 -10.38 -0.05 1.58
CA LEU A 12 -10.34 1.41 1.71
C LEU A 12 -9.90 2.09 0.41
N LEU A 13 -8.97 1.47 -0.31
CA LEU A 13 -8.48 1.96 -1.61
C LEU A 13 -9.35 1.48 -2.78
N GLY A 14 -10.35 0.62 -2.54
CA GLY A 14 -11.17 0.03 -3.60
C GLY A 14 -10.40 -0.88 -4.56
N ILE A 15 -9.29 -1.47 -4.12
CA ILE A 15 -8.45 -2.36 -4.93
C ILE A 15 -8.53 -3.80 -4.45
N THR A 16 -8.05 -4.73 -5.26
CA THR A 16 -7.93 -6.12 -4.84
C THR A 16 -6.70 -6.34 -3.96
N LYS A 17 -6.76 -7.37 -3.10
CA LYS A 17 -5.59 -7.81 -2.32
C LYS A 17 -4.41 -8.16 -3.23
N GLN A 18 -4.67 -8.73 -4.40
CA GLN A 18 -3.63 -9.09 -5.37
C GLN A 18 -2.89 -7.84 -5.87
N THR A 19 -3.61 -6.76 -6.18
CA THR A 19 -3.00 -5.47 -6.52
C THR A 19 -2.13 -4.96 -5.38
N LEU A 20 -2.61 -5.05 -4.14
CA LEU A 20 -1.84 -4.64 -2.96
C LEU A 20 -0.58 -5.48 -2.76
N GLU A 21 -0.65 -6.80 -2.96
CA GLU A 21 0.51 -7.69 -2.89
C GLU A 21 1.52 -7.40 -3.99
N ARG A 22 1.04 -7.13 -5.21
CA ARG A 22 1.86 -6.69 -6.33
C ARG A 22 2.59 -5.40 -5.98
N TRP A 23 1.90 -4.43 -5.39
CA TRP A 23 2.52 -3.18 -4.95
C TRP A 23 3.55 -3.39 -3.84
N THR A 24 3.28 -4.31 -2.93
CA THR A 24 4.21 -4.62 -1.83
C THR A 24 5.46 -5.33 -2.34
N ASN A 25 5.32 -6.32 -3.24
CA ASN A 25 6.43 -7.15 -3.71
C ASN A 25 7.21 -6.52 -4.87
N GLU A 26 6.52 -6.00 -5.88
CA GLU A 26 7.17 -5.50 -7.10
C GLU A 26 7.52 -4.02 -7.02
N LEU A 27 6.77 -3.25 -6.22
CA LEU A 27 6.80 -1.78 -6.27
C LEU A 27 7.26 -1.15 -4.95
N GLY A 28 7.59 -1.98 -3.96
CA GLY A 28 8.13 -1.55 -2.67
C GLY A 28 7.18 -0.65 -1.88
N LEU A 29 5.87 -0.92 -1.90
CA LEU A 29 4.90 -0.19 -1.07
C LEU A 29 5.36 -0.21 0.41
N PRO A 30 5.54 0.96 1.06
CA PRO A 30 5.95 1.03 2.45
C PRO A 30 4.98 0.28 3.35
N CYS A 31 5.50 -0.74 4.02
CA CYS A 31 4.74 -1.57 4.94
C CYS A 31 5.58 -1.89 6.17
N LYS A 32 4.93 -1.91 7.33
CA LYS A 32 5.55 -2.27 8.60
C LYS A 32 5.29 -3.74 8.88
N ARG A 33 6.36 -4.52 9.02
CA ARG A 33 6.31 -5.91 9.47
C ARG A 33 6.41 -5.92 10.99
N ARG A 34 5.39 -6.42 11.69
CA ARG A 34 5.47 -6.63 13.14
C ARG A 34 5.93 -8.06 13.38
N GLY A 35 6.97 -8.24 14.21
CA GLY A 35 7.69 -9.51 14.42
C GLY A 35 6.83 -10.72 14.81
N SER A 36 7.46 -11.91 14.71
CA SER A 36 6.97 -13.30 14.86
C SER A 36 5.72 -13.72 14.08
N LEU A 37 4.77 -12.84 13.79
CA LEU A 37 3.44 -13.20 13.27
C LEU A 37 3.27 -13.08 11.75
N ARG A 38 4.32 -12.76 10.98
CA ARG A 38 4.24 -12.42 9.54
C ARG A 38 3.14 -11.39 9.21
N MET A 39 2.70 -10.61 10.18
CA MET A 39 1.65 -9.61 10.00
C MET A 39 2.26 -8.33 9.42
N VAL A 40 1.68 -7.89 8.31
CA VAL A 40 2.06 -6.69 7.58
C VAL A 40 0.97 -5.65 7.76
N TYR A 41 1.36 -4.47 8.23
CA TYR A 41 0.48 -3.33 8.43
C TYR A 41 0.92 -2.18 7.54
N PHE A 42 -0.04 -1.37 7.13
CA PHE A 42 0.16 -0.21 6.29
C PHE A 42 -0.34 1.02 7.01
N GLU A 43 0.49 2.06 7.04
CA GLU A 43 0.08 3.37 7.55
C GLU A 43 -0.61 4.13 6.43
N GLU A 44 -1.83 4.60 6.71
CA GLU A 44 -2.66 5.32 5.73
C GLU A 44 -1.89 6.49 5.09
N GLU A 45 -1.26 7.31 5.92
CA GLU A 45 -0.52 8.49 5.48
C GLU A 45 0.64 8.12 4.54
N GLN A 46 1.41 7.08 4.88
CA GLN A 46 2.52 6.62 4.05
C GLN A 46 2.05 6.04 2.71
N VAL A 47 0.95 5.28 2.73
CA VAL A 47 0.35 4.75 1.50
C VAL A 47 -0.16 5.89 0.62
N MET A 48 -0.85 6.88 1.21
CA MET A 48 -1.33 8.06 0.49
C MET A 48 -0.18 8.92 -0.05
N GLN A 49 0.90 9.09 0.71
CA GLN A 49 2.09 9.78 0.22
C GLN A 49 2.77 9.02 -0.92
N TRP A 50 2.92 7.70 -0.79
CA TRP A 50 3.46 6.84 -1.85
C TRP A 50 2.59 6.92 -3.11
N MET A 51 1.26 6.89 -2.97
CA MET A 51 0.33 7.08 -4.09
C MET A 51 0.48 8.45 -4.74
N LYS A 52 0.63 9.53 -3.95
CA LYS A 52 0.83 10.89 -4.47
C LYS A 52 2.15 11.02 -5.24
N GLN A 53 3.21 10.39 -4.77
CA GLN A 53 4.49 10.36 -5.49
C GLN A 53 4.36 9.57 -6.80
N ARG A 54 3.61 8.48 -6.79
CA ARG A 54 3.44 7.64 -7.98
C ARG A 54 2.47 8.17 -9.01
N THR A 55 1.34 8.77 -8.61
CA THR A 55 0.35 9.34 -9.55
C THR A 55 0.96 10.46 -10.39
N LYS A 56 1.98 11.17 -9.86
CA LYS A 56 2.80 12.12 -10.63
C LYS A 56 3.54 11.48 -11.80
N LEU A 57 3.87 10.19 -11.74
CA LEU A 57 4.50 9.44 -12.84
C LEU A 57 3.48 8.89 -13.84
N ILE A 58 2.24 8.65 -13.43
CA ILE A 58 1.19 8.07 -14.30
C ILE A 58 0.54 9.14 -15.19
N LYS A 59 0.53 10.41 -14.79
CA LYS A 59 0.04 11.53 -15.62
C LYS A 59 1.00 11.99 -16.73
N GLY A 60 2.13 11.30 -16.93
CA GLY A 60 3.15 11.62 -17.93
C GLY A 60 3.20 10.66 -19.12
N GLY A 61 2.14 9.91 -19.40
CA GLY A 61 2.14 8.99 -20.54
C GLY A 61 0.76 8.40 -20.82
N TYR A 62 -0.04 9.13 -21.58
CA TYR A 62 -0.95 8.63 -22.61
C TYR A 62 -1.18 9.75 -23.61
#